data_AF-A0A1S8KBB9-F1
#
_entry.id   AF-A0A1S8KBB9-F1
#
_cell.length_a   1.000
_cell.length_b   1.000
_cell.length_c   1.000
_cell.angle_alpha   90.00
_cell.angle_beta   90.00
_cell.angle_gamma   90.00
#
_symmetry.space_group_name_H-M   'P 1'
#
loop_
_entity.id
_entity.type
_entity.pdbx_description
1 polymer ?
#
loop_
_entity_poly.entity_id
_entity_poly.type
_entity_poly.pdbx_seq_one_letter_code
_entity_poly.pdbx_strand_id
1 'polypeptide(L)' 'MTFNEINSAFHFPALSQGLVKSNGAGEYQNIFQAWHNQFVASSKAEIGHELRSDIQIGCMIIYATT' A
#
# COMPACT_ATOMS: atom_id res chain seq x y z
N MET A 1 -12.07 0.42 0.41
CA MET A 1 -10.76 0.07 -0.20
C MET A 1 -9.70 0.93 0.44
N THR A 2 -8.57 0.36 0.87
CA THR A 2 -7.50 1.11 1.56
C THR A 2 -6.46 1.66 0.59
N PHE A 3 -5.77 0.77 -0.13
CA PHE A 3 -4.81 1.10 -1.17
C PHE A 3 -5.16 0.35 -2.45
N ASN A 4 -4.94 1.00 -3.60
CA ASN A 4 -5.03 0.36 -4.91
C ASN A 4 -3.72 -0.37 -5.21
N GLU A 5 -3.80 -1.62 -5.64
CA GLU A 5 -2.67 -2.43 -6.10
C GLU A 5 -1.48 -2.39 -5.14
N ILE A 6 -1.71 -2.69 -3.85
CA ILE A 6 -0.68 -2.50 -2.82
C ILE A 6 0.62 -3.30 -3.10
N ASN A 7 0.55 -4.38 -3.88
CA ASN A 7 1.70 -5.16 -4.33
C ASN A 7 2.48 -4.56 -5.50
N SER A 8 1.98 -3.52 -6.16
CA SER A 8 2.71 -2.76 -7.18
C SER A 8 3.95 -2.05 -6.61
N ALA A 9 4.01 -1.83 -5.29
CA ALA A 9 5.11 -1.19 -4.57
C ALA A 9 6.49 -1.74 -4.94
N PHE A 10 6.58 -3.07 -5.12
CA PHE A 10 7.83 -3.72 -5.48
C PHE A 10 8.27 -3.45 -6.93
N HIS A 11 7.31 -3.36 -7.85
CA HIS A 11 7.59 -3.21 -9.29
C HIS A 11 7.67 -1.73 -9.72
N PHE A 12 6.84 -0.88 -9.13
CA PHE A 12 6.65 0.51 -9.51
C PHE A 12 6.60 1.43 -8.28
N PRO A 13 7.68 1.52 -7.46
CA PRO A 13 7.69 2.29 -6.22
C PRO A 13 7.36 3.79 -6.42
N ALA A 14 7.70 4.36 -7.58
CA ALA A 14 7.37 5.74 -7.90
C ALA A 14 5.85 5.97 -8.01
N LEU A 15 5.12 5.06 -8.66
CA LEU A 15 3.68 5.16 -8.86
C LEU A 15 2.89 4.68 -7.63
N SER A 16 3.42 3.67 -6.93
CA SER A 16 2.74 3.01 -5.82
C SER A 16 2.98 3.71 -4.47
N GLN A 17 4.15 4.31 -4.28
CA GLN A 17 4.61 4.84 -2.99
C GLN A 17 5.07 6.31 -3.07
N GLY A 18 5.10 6.91 -4.26
CA GLY A 18 5.74 8.22 -4.46
C GLY A 18 7.26 8.18 -4.26
N LEU A 19 7.86 6.99 -4.26
CA LEU A 19 9.27 6.78 -3.98
C LEU A 19 10.06 6.72 -5.30
N VAL A 20 10.92 7.71 -5.51
CA VAL A 20 11.81 7.87 -6.66
C VAL A 20 13.28 7.80 -6.22
N LYS A 21 14.21 7.68 -7.17
CA LYS A 21 15.64 7.56 -6.83
C LYS A 21 16.15 8.71 -5.96
N SER A 22 15.69 9.93 -6.20
CA SER A 22 16.09 11.12 -5.44
C SER A 22 15.60 11.15 -4.00
N ASN A 23 14.62 10.31 -3.61
CA ASN A 23 14.08 10.27 -2.25
C ASN A 23 14.14 8.87 -1.61
N GLY A 24 14.91 7.95 -2.18
CA GLY A 24 15.25 6.68 -1.51
C GLY A 24 14.86 5.40 -2.26
N ALA A 25 14.23 5.45 -3.44
CA ALA A 25 13.89 4.24 -4.19
C ALA A 25 15.09 3.48 -4.79
N GLY A 26 16.32 3.99 -4.61
CA GLY A 26 17.54 3.26 -4.98
C GLY A 26 17.83 2.09 -4.04
N GLU A 27 17.26 2.08 -2.84
CA GLU A 27 17.52 1.08 -1.79
C GLU A 27 16.26 0.26 -1.53
N TYR A 28 16.37 -1.07 -1.64
CA TYR A 28 15.24 -1.97 -1.38
C TYR A 28 14.70 -1.82 0.06
N GLN A 29 15.56 -1.58 1.04
CA GLN A 29 15.14 -1.37 2.43
C GLN A 29 14.08 -0.26 2.55
N ASN A 30 14.23 0.84 1.81
CA ASN A 30 13.27 1.94 1.83
C ASN A 30 11.94 1.55 1.17
N ILE A 31 11.99 0.85 0.03
CA ILE A 31 10.80 0.36 -0.68
C ILE A 31 10.01 -0.59 0.24
N PHE A 32 10.67 -1.57 0.84
CA PHE A 32 10.02 -2.54 1.72
C PHE A 32 9.52 -1.90 3.02
N GLN A 33 10.22 -0.92 3.58
CA GLN A 33 9.74 -0.20 4.76
C GLN A 33 8.50 0.65 4.44
N ALA A 34 8.50 1.37 3.32
CA ALA A 34 7.33 2.10 2.86
C ALA A 34 6.15 1.15 2.60
N TRP A 35 6.42 -0.02 2.02
CA TRP A 35 5.41 -1.04 1.75
C TRP A 35 4.83 -1.63 3.05
N HIS A 36 5.68 -1.92 4.04
CA HIS A 36 5.24 -2.31 5.37
C HIS A 36 4.32 -1.26 6.01
N ASN A 37 4.69 0.02 5.91
CA ASN A 37 3.87 1.11 6.43
C ASN A 37 2.50 1.19 5.73
N GLN A 38 2.42 0.90 4.42
CA GLN A 38 1.13 0.80 3.71
C GLN A 38 0.26 -0.35 4.27
N PHE A 39 0.83 -1.51 4.59
CA PHE A 39 0.08 -2.60 5.23
C PHE A 39 -0.40 -2.22 6.63
N VAL A 40 0.44 -1.61 7.47
CA VAL A 40 0.05 -1.14 8.80
C VAL A 40 -1.06 -0.09 8.70
N ALA A 41 -0.95 0.86 7.77
CA ALA A 41 -1.99 1.86 7.52
C ALA A 41 -3.30 1.21 7.03
N SER A 42 -3.21 0.18 6.18
CA SER A 42 -4.38 -0.57 5.71
C SER A 42 -5.10 -1.25 6.86
N SER A 43 -4.40 -1.87 7.81
CA SER A 43 -5.03 -2.48 8.98
C SER A 43 -5.70 -1.44 9.89
N LYS A 44 -5.06 -0.29 10.09
CA LYS A 44 -5.61 0.83 10.88
C LYS A 44 -6.88 1.44 10.28
N ALA A 45 -7.20 1.16 9.02
CA ALA A 45 -8.48 1.56 8.43
C ALA A 45 -9.69 0.92 9.13
N GLU A 46 -9.50 -0.10 9.98
CA GLU A 46 -10.52 -0.64 10.90
C GLU A 46 -11.27 0.44 11.70
N ILE A 47 -10.65 1.59 11.97
CA ILE A 47 -11.31 2.76 12.57
C ILE A 47 -12.60 3.19 11.85
N GLY A 48 -12.76 2.84 10.57
CA GLY A 48 -14.01 3.05 9.84
C GLY A 48 -15.23 2.36 10.50
N HIS A 49 -15.02 1.26 11.22
CA HIS A 49 -16.08 0.59 11.98
C HIS A 49 -16.50 1.34 13.24
N GLU A 50 -15.66 2.21 13.80
CA GLU A 50 -16.06 3.15 14.86
C GLU A 50 -17.04 4.21 14.33
N LEU A 51 -16.86 4.63 13.08
CA LEU A 51 -17.79 5.56 12.41
C LEU A 51 -19.10 4.86 12.03
N ARG A 52 -19.01 3.67 11.42
CA ARG A 52 -20.18 2.89 11.00
C ARG A 52 -19.82 1.40 10.82
N SER A 53 -20.49 0.53 11.57
CA SER A 53 -20.15 -0.90 11.67
C SER A 53 -20.44 -1.73 10.41
N ASP A 54 -21.26 -1.23 9.48
CA ASP A 54 -21.62 -1.90 8.23
C ASP A 54 -20.58 -1.68 7.10
N ILE A 55 -19.64 -0.74 7.27
CA ILE A 55 -18.65 -0.40 6.24
C ILE A 55 -17.82 -1.63 5.91
N GLN A 56 -17.73 -1.96 4.63
CA GLN A 56 -16.86 -3.03 4.13
C GLN A 56 -15.49 -2.44 3.78
N ILE A 57 -14.45 -2.95 4.42
CA ILE A 57 -13.06 -2.52 4.22
C ILE A 57 -12.27 -3.70 3.68
N GLY A 58 -11.54 -3.48 2.60
CA GLY A 58 -10.75 -4.50 1.94
C GLY A 58 -9.54 -3.90 1.24
N CYS A 59 -8.57 -4.76 0.95
CA CYS A 59 -7.40 -4.42 0.15
C CYS A 59 -7.67 -4.69 -1.33
N MET A 60 -6.88 -4.05 -2.20
CA MET A 60 -6.87 -4.32 -3.64
C MET A 60 -5.46 -4.73 -4.06
N ILE A 61 -5.39 -5.80 -4.84
CA ILE A 61 -4.15 -6.41 -5.35
C ILE A 61 -4.22 -6.42 -6.87
N ILE A 62 -3.14 -6.03 -7.56
CA ILE A 62 -3.03 -6.29 -8.99
C ILE A 62 -2.71 -7.78 -9.19
N TYR A 63 -3.53 -8.43 -10.00
CA TYR A 63 -3.32 -9.80 -10.46
C TYR A 63 -3.24 -9.80 -11.98
N ALA A 64 -2.02 -9.79 -12.51
CA ALA A 64 -1.77 -9.87 -13.95
C ALA A 64 -1.28 -11.28 -14.29
N THR A 65 -2.08 -12.03 -15.03
CA THR A 65 -1.70 -13.35 -15.56
C THR A 65 -1.11 -13.22 -16.95
N THR A 66 -0.14 -14.07 -17.29
CA THR A 66 0.37 -14.27 -18.65
C THR A 66 -0.54 -15.15 -19.48
#